data_AF-A0AAD5ECQ5-F1
#
_entry.id   AF-A0AAD5ECQ5-F1
#
_cell.length_a   1.000
_cell.length_b   1.000
_cell.length_c   1.000
_cell.angle_alpha   90.00
_cell.angle_beta   90.00
_cell.angle_gamma   90.00
#
_symmetry.space_group_name_H-M   'P 1'
#
loop_
_entity.id
_entity.type
_entity.pdbx_description
1 polymer ?
#
loop_
_entity_poly.entity_id
_entity_poly.type
_entity_poly.pdbx_seq_one_letter_code
_entity_poly.pdbx_strand_id
1 'polypeptide(L)'
;MDAALITVMQIHLSEPPGDVLLFLTGQEEIDTAAEILYERMKALGPDVPELIILPVYSALPSEMQSRIFEPTPPGSRKVVIATNIAETSITIDGIYYVVDPGFVKQNKWDAKLGMDSLVVVPISQAAARQRSGRAGRTGPGKCYRLYTEAAYRNEMLPNSIPEIQMLNLSMTVLNMKAMGINDLLNFDFMDPPPETNLITALEQLYALQALDDEGLLTRLGRKMAEFPLEPPLSKMLIESVDLGCSEEILTIVAMLTAQNVFYRPKEKQAAADSKKAKFHQPEGDHLTLLTVYNGWKASKFSAPWCFENFIQARSMKRAQDVRKQLLGIMDR
;
A
#
# COMPACT_ATOMS: atom_id res chain seq x y z
N MET A 1 -13.86 -3.63 -14.94
CA MET A 1 -14.81 -3.25 -13.88
C MET A 1 -16.25 -3.67 -14.18
N ASP A 2 -16.92 -3.16 -15.22
CA ASP A 2 -18.37 -3.40 -15.44
C ASP A 2 -18.81 -4.86 -15.49
N ALA A 3 -18.08 -5.70 -16.24
CA ALA A 3 -18.36 -7.14 -16.30
C ALA A 3 -18.34 -7.79 -14.91
N ALA A 4 -17.40 -7.38 -14.05
CA ALA A 4 -17.29 -7.90 -12.69
C ALA A 4 -18.52 -7.54 -11.85
N LEU A 5 -18.98 -6.28 -11.94
CA LEU A 5 -20.16 -5.83 -11.22
C LEU A 5 -21.43 -6.53 -11.71
N ILE A 6 -21.56 -6.77 -13.02
CA ILE A 6 -22.67 -7.56 -13.58
C ILE A 6 -22.66 -8.99 -13.03
N THR A 7 -21.48 -9.63 -13.01
CA THR A 7 -21.33 -10.99 -12.45
C THR A 7 -21.70 -11.04 -10.96
N VAL A 8 -21.27 -10.06 -10.16
CA VAL A 8 -21.67 -9.95 -8.74
C VAL A 8 -23.19 -9.88 -8.60
N MET A 9 -23.86 -9.06 -9.39
CA MET A 9 -25.32 -8.94 -9.37
C MET A 9 -26.01 -10.24 -9.81
N GLN A 10 -25.50 -10.91 -10.84
CA GLN A 10 -26.02 -12.20 -11.29
C GLN A 10 -25.88 -13.27 -10.20
N ILE A 11 -24.74 -13.32 -9.53
CA ILE A 11 -24.50 -14.23 -8.41
C ILE A 11 -25.51 -13.94 -7.30
N HIS A 12 -25.68 -12.66 -6.92
CA HIS A 12 -26.62 -12.27 -5.86
C HIS A 12 -28.06 -12.72 -6.14
N LEU A 13 -28.51 -12.63 -7.39
CA LEU A 13 -29.88 -12.94 -7.78
C LEU A 13 -30.15 -14.43 -8.08
N SER A 14 -29.14 -15.17 -8.55
CA SER A 14 -29.36 -16.53 -9.08
C SER A 14 -28.71 -17.65 -8.27
N GLU A 15 -27.65 -17.35 -7.51
CA GLU A 15 -26.88 -18.38 -6.79
C GLU A 15 -27.39 -18.57 -5.35
N PRO A 16 -27.23 -19.76 -4.74
CA PRO A 16 -27.55 -20.04 -3.34
C PRO A 16 -26.80 -19.15 -2.33
N PRO A 17 -27.19 -19.14 -1.04
CA PRO A 17 -26.53 -18.36 0.00
C PRO A 17 -25.01 -18.57 0.06
N GLY A 18 -24.28 -17.47 0.26
CA GLY A 18 -22.83 -17.46 0.31
C GLY A 18 -22.29 -16.09 -0.07
N ASP A 19 -21.26 -15.62 0.62
CA ASP A 19 -20.71 -14.28 0.40
C ASP A 19 -19.83 -14.26 -0.84
N VAL A 20 -19.70 -13.06 -1.42
CA VAL A 20 -18.93 -12.82 -2.63
C VAL A 20 -17.66 -12.04 -2.30
N LEU A 21 -16.54 -12.48 -2.86
CA LEU A 21 -15.28 -11.74 -2.86
C LEU A 21 -14.96 -11.29 -4.28
N LEU A 22 -14.95 -9.97 -4.50
CA LEU A 22 -14.58 -9.34 -5.75
C LEU A 22 -13.16 -8.75 -5.64
N PHE A 23 -12.26 -9.15 -6.54
CA PHE A 23 -10.93 -8.57 -6.65
C PHE A 23 -10.91 -7.35 -7.57
N LEU A 24 -10.39 -6.22 -7.10
CA LEU A 24 -10.12 -5.01 -7.90
C LEU A 24 -8.71 -4.46 -7.59
N THR A 25 -8.25 -3.48 -8.37
CA THR A 25 -6.83 -3.11 -8.40
C THR A 25 -6.44 -2.03 -7.40
N GLY A 26 -7.38 -1.18 -6.95
CA GLY A 26 -7.05 -0.08 -6.05
C GLY A 26 -8.26 0.65 -5.49
N GLN A 27 -8.00 1.60 -4.60
CA GLN A 27 -9.02 2.33 -3.84
C GLN A 27 -10.08 2.99 -4.74
N GLU A 28 -9.66 3.77 -5.74
CA GLU A 28 -10.60 4.51 -6.60
C GLU A 28 -11.55 3.56 -7.34
N GLU A 29 -11.03 2.48 -7.90
CA GLU A 29 -11.82 1.45 -8.58
C GLU A 29 -12.79 0.75 -7.60
N ILE A 30 -12.35 0.49 -6.37
CA ILE A 30 -13.16 -0.12 -5.31
C ILE A 30 -14.30 0.80 -4.87
N ASP A 31 -14.01 2.06 -4.58
CA ASP A 31 -15.00 3.03 -4.13
C ASP A 31 -16.06 3.28 -5.22
N THR A 32 -15.64 3.42 -6.49
CA THR A 32 -16.55 3.54 -7.63
C THR A 32 -17.38 2.27 -7.84
N ALA A 33 -16.78 1.09 -7.73
CA ALA A 33 -17.51 -0.17 -7.83
C ALA A 33 -18.57 -0.32 -6.72
N ALA A 34 -18.25 0.10 -5.49
CA ALA A 34 -19.18 0.08 -4.37
C ALA A 34 -20.38 1.03 -4.60
N GLU A 35 -20.11 2.25 -5.08
CA GLU A 35 -21.15 3.23 -5.43
C GLU A 35 -22.08 2.68 -6.52
N ILE A 36 -21.53 2.12 -7.61
CA ILE A 36 -22.32 1.56 -8.70
C ILE A 36 -23.17 0.37 -8.24
N LEU A 37 -22.61 -0.53 -7.42
CA LEU A 37 -23.38 -1.66 -6.88
C LEU A 37 -24.52 -1.19 -5.98
N TYR A 38 -24.27 -0.16 -5.16
CA TYR A 38 -25.29 0.41 -4.29
C TYR A 38 -26.44 1.04 -5.10
N GLU A 39 -26.13 1.79 -6.15
CA GLU A 39 -27.14 2.36 -7.06
C GLU A 39 -27.94 1.27 -7.78
N ARG A 40 -27.28 0.22 -8.27
CA ARG A 40 -27.94 -0.91 -8.94
C ARG A 40 -28.87 -1.68 -8.00
N MET A 41 -28.46 -1.89 -6.74
CA MET A 41 -29.31 -2.51 -5.73
C MET A 41 -30.53 -1.67 -5.42
N LYS A 42 -30.36 -0.35 -5.31
CA LYS A 42 -31.47 0.59 -5.09
C LYS A 42 -32.49 0.58 -6.24
N ALA A 43 -32.04 0.37 -7.47
CA ALA A 43 -32.89 0.31 -8.65
C ALA A 43 -33.72 -0.98 -8.76
N LEU A 44 -33.29 -2.09 -8.14
CA LEU A 44 -33.98 -3.38 -8.18
C LEU A 44 -35.23 -3.45 -7.27
N GLY A 45 -35.40 -2.49 -6.36
CA GLY A 45 -36.56 -2.43 -5.47
C GLY A 45 -36.47 -3.34 -4.23
N PRO A 46 -37.52 -3.37 -3.39
CA PRO A 46 -37.52 -4.05 -2.09
C PRO A 46 -37.71 -5.58 -2.16
N ASP A 47 -38.04 -6.13 -3.33
CA ASP A 47 -38.30 -7.58 -3.50
C ASP A 47 -37.02 -8.43 -3.57
N VAL A 48 -35.85 -7.78 -3.62
CA VAL A 48 -34.54 -8.45 -3.70
C VAL A 48 -33.87 -8.49 -2.32
N PRO A 49 -33.24 -9.62 -1.95
CA PRO A 49 -32.41 -9.73 -0.76
C PRO A 49 -31.40 -8.58 -0.62
N GLU A 50 -31.18 -8.11 0.61
CA GLU A 50 -30.22 -7.03 0.86
C GLU A 50 -28.78 -7.47 0.50
N LEU A 51 -28.04 -6.56 -0.13
CA LEU A 51 -26.62 -6.75 -0.49
C LEU A 51 -25.76 -5.80 0.35
N ILE A 52 -24.98 -6.36 1.26
CA ILE A 52 -24.07 -5.61 2.13
C ILE A 52 -22.74 -5.44 1.41
N ILE A 53 -22.43 -4.22 0.96
CA ILE A 53 -21.23 -3.91 0.18
C ILE A 53 -20.14 -3.37 1.12
N LEU A 54 -18.98 -4.05 1.17
CA LEU A 54 -17.86 -3.69 2.04
C LEU A 54 -16.55 -3.55 1.24
N PRO A 55 -16.00 -2.33 1.10
CA PRO A 55 -14.70 -2.12 0.46
C PRO A 55 -13.54 -2.44 1.41
N VAL A 56 -12.44 -3.00 0.90
CA VAL A 56 -11.22 -3.31 1.66
C VAL A 56 -9.96 -3.01 0.85
N TYR A 57 -9.13 -2.12 1.38
CA TYR A 57 -7.81 -1.79 0.85
C TYR A 57 -6.87 -1.30 1.97
N SER A 58 -5.56 -1.31 1.72
CA SER A 58 -4.53 -1.09 2.75
C SER A 58 -4.66 0.24 3.53
N ALA A 59 -5.18 1.29 2.89
CA ALA A 59 -5.35 2.61 3.50
C ALA A 59 -6.64 2.75 4.36
N LEU A 60 -7.51 1.73 4.39
CA LEU A 60 -8.79 1.81 5.08
C LEU A 60 -8.61 1.80 6.62
N PRO A 61 -9.36 2.61 7.41
CA PRO A 61 -9.31 2.56 8.87
C PRO A 61 -9.66 1.17 9.42
N SER A 62 -9.04 0.73 10.53
CA SER A 62 -9.30 -0.63 11.06
C SER A 62 -10.74 -0.87 11.48
N GLU A 63 -11.44 0.15 11.98
CA GLU A 63 -12.85 0.00 12.35
C GLU A 63 -13.69 -0.46 11.14
N MET A 64 -13.40 0.11 9.96
CA MET A 64 -14.05 -0.29 8.71
C MET A 64 -13.56 -1.63 8.19
N GLN A 65 -12.26 -1.95 8.38
CA GLN A 65 -11.74 -3.28 8.05
C GLN A 65 -12.36 -4.38 8.91
N SER A 66 -12.63 -4.12 10.21
CA SER A 66 -13.22 -5.12 11.11
C SER A 66 -14.62 -5.56 10.69
N ARG A 67 -15.39 -4.66 10.05
CA ARG A 67 -16.75 -4.94 9.58
C ARG A 67 -16.82 -6.09 8.58
N ILE A 68 -15.73 -6.39 7.86
CA ILE A 68 -15.73 -7.48 6.87
C ILE A 68 -15.80 -8.86 7.50
N PHE A 69 -15.39 -8.96 8.77
CA PHE A 69 -15.43 -10.21 9.55
C PHE A 69 -16.79 -10.41 10.23
N GLU A 70 -17.67 -9.42 10.22
CA GLU A 70 -19.02 -9.57 10.77
C GLU A 70 -19.80 -10.62 9.95
N PRO A 71 -20.57 -11.50 10.63
CA PRO A 71 -21.35 -12.52 9.95
C PRO A 71 -22.49 -11.88 9.16
N THR A 72 -22.78 -12.45 8.00
CA THR A 72 -23.86 -11.97 7.14
C THR A 72 -25.22 -12.29 7.79
N PRO A 73 -26.11 -11.29 7.94
CA PRO A 73 -27.46 -11.52 8.45
C PRO A 73 -28.25 -12.55 7.61
N PRO A 74 -29.18 -13.30 8.22
CA PRO A 74 -30.02 -14.24 7.48
C PRO A 74 -30.85 -13.51 6.42
N GLY A 75 -30.86 -14.03 5.20
CA GLY A 75 -31.63 -13.44 4.09
C GLY A 75 -30.94 -12.27 3.38
N SER A 76 -29.70 -11.94 3.72
CA SER A 76 -28.86 -11.00 2.97
C SER A 76 -27.59 -11.68 2.46
N ARG A 77 -26.84 -10.97 1.61
CA ARG A 77 -25.54 -11.41 1.10
C ARG A 77 -24.51 -10.31 1.31
N LYS A 78 -23.30 -10.68 1.73
CA LYS A 78 -22.17 -9.75 1.81
C LYS A 78 -21.32 -9.85 0.54
N VAL A 79 -20.96 -8.69 -0.01
CA VAL A 79 -19.97 -8.55 -1.08
C VAL A 79 -18.79 -7.78 -0.53
N VAL A 80 -17.64 -8.44 -0.45
CA VAL A 80 -16.38 -7.79 -0.11
C VAL A 80 -15.64 -7.44 -1.40
N ILE A 81 -15.35 -6.16 -1.59
CA ILE A 81 -14.58 -5.66 -2.73
C ILE A 81 -13.17 -5.35 -2.24
N ALA A 82 -12.20 -6.17 -2.63
CA ALA A 82 -10.85 -6.13 -2.06
C ALA A 82 -9.75 -6.03 -3.11
N THR A 83 -8.61 -5.48 -2.69
CA THR A 83 -7.35 -5.64 -3.44
C THR A 83 -6.75 -7.05 -3.22
N ASN A 84 -5.51 -7.26 -3.68
CA ASN A 84 -4.73 -8.47 -3.40
C ASN A 84 -4.49 -8.73 -1.90
N ILE A 85 -4.88 -7.82 -0.98
CA ILE A 85 -4.85 -8.09 0.47
C ILE A 85 -5.70 -9.32 0.86
N ALA A 86 -6.79 -9.58 0.14
CA ALA A 86 -7.64 -10.75 0.36
C ALA A 86 -7.04 -12.03 -0.25
N GLU A 87 -6.01 -11.93 -1.09
CA GLU A 87 -5.36 -13.07 -1.75
C GLU A 87 -4.55 -13.91 -0.78
N THR A 88 -3.80 -13.28 0.12
CA THR A 88 -2.90 -13.96 1.08
C THR A 88 -3.16 -13.51 2.52
N SER A 89 -3.22 -12.19 2.76
CA SER A 89 -3.12 -11.61 4.10
C SER A 89 -4.38 -11.71 4.97
N ILE A 90 -5.57 -11.85 4.37
CA ILE A 90 -6.84 -11.86 5.11
C ILE A 90 -7.66 -13.11 4.78
N THR A 91 -8.34 -13.64 5.81
CA THR A 91 -9.26 -14.76 5.71
C THR A 91 -10.67 -14.28 6.09
N ILE A 92 -11.58 -14.22 5.13
CA ILE A 92 -12.96 -13.82 5.37
C ILE A 92 -13.80 -15.09 5.36
N ASP A 93 -14.44 -15.38 6.49
CA ASP A 93 -15.33 -16.53 6.61
C ASP A 93 -16.63 -16.27 5.84
N GLY A 94 -17.24 -17.34 5.31
CA GLY A 94 -18.50 -17.26 4.58
C GLY A 94 -18.38 -16.94 3.09
N ILE A 95 -17.17 -16.76 2.55
CA ILE A 95 -16.96 -16.60 1.11
C ILE A 95 -17.18 -17.94 0.39
N TYR A 96 -18.13 -17.94 -0.56
CA TYR A 96 -18.41 -19.07 -1.46
C TYR A 96 -18.21 -18.69 -2.93
N TYR A 97 -18.31 -17.40 -3.27
CA TYR A 97 -18.20 -16.93 -4.64
C TYR A 97 -17.01 -15.98 -4.77
N VAL A 98 -16.13 -16.22 -5.73
CA VAL A 98 -15.04 -15.31 -6.07
C VAL A 98 -15.25 -14.78 -7.47
N VAL A 99 -15.11 -13.47 -7.65
CA VAL A 99 -15.07 -12.81 -8.97
C VAL A 99 -13.68 -12.25 -9.18
N ASP A 100 -12.96 -12.78 -10.17
CA ASP A 100 -11.57 -12.45 -10.45
C ASP A 100 -11.41 -11.85 -11.87
N PRO A 101 -11.25 -10.53 -11.97
CA PRO A 101 -10.92 -9.86 -13.23
C PRO A 101 -9.52 -10.19 -13.76
N GLY A 102 -8.62 -10.75 -12.95
CA GLY A 102 -7.29 -11.16 -13.40
C GLY A 102 -6.22 -10.07 -13.36
N PHE A 103 -6.43 -8.97 -12.64
CA PHE A 103 -5.48 -7.86 -12.54
C PHE A 103 -4.99 -7.60 -11.11
N VAL A 104 -3.83 -6.98 -10.99
CA VAL A 104 -3.22 -6.50 -9.74
C VAL A 104 -2.42 -5.23 -10.02
N LYS A 105 -2.36 -4.33 -9.04
CA LYS A 105 -1.47 -3.17 -9.08
C LYS A 105 -0.17 -3.53 -8.37
N GLN A 106 0.96 -3.44 -9.07
CA GLN A 106 2.27 -3.77 -8.54
C GLN A 106 3.23 -2.60 -8.74
N ASN A 107 4.17 -2.45 -7.81
CA ASN A 107 5.24 -1.48 -7.96
C ASN A 107 6.30 -2.02 -8.92
N LYS A 108 6.74 -1.20 -9.86
CA LYS A 108 7.77 -1.51 -10.84
C LYS A 108 8.76 -0.35 -10.91
N TRP A 109 10.01 -0.67 -10.60
CA TRP A 109 11.15 0.21 -10.76
C TRP A 109 11.52 0.35 -12.24
N ASP A 110 11.66 1.59 -12.70
CA ASP A 110 12.27 1.90 -13.98
C ASP A 110 13.69 2.44 -13.75
N ALA A 111 14.70 1.61 -14.03
CA ALA A 111 16.09 1.98 -13.84
C ALA A 111 16.56 3.14 -14.75
N LYS A 112 15.92 3.34 -15.90
CA LYS A 112 16.29 4.44 -16.82
C LYS A 112 15.76 5.79 -16.33
N LEU A 113 14.55 5.79 -15.77
CA LEU A 113 13.95 6.99 -15.20
C LEU A 113 14.36 7.21 -13.73
N GLY A 114 14.88 6.17 -13.07
CA GLY A 114 15.27 6.22 -11.67
C GLY A 114 14.09 6.41 -10.73
N MET A 115 12.91 5.85 -11.07
CA MET A 115 11.70 6.01 -10.28
C MET A 115 10.84 4.75 -10.21
N ASP A 116 10.14 4.60 -9.09
CA ASP A 116 9.11 3.61 -8.87
C ASP A 116 7.80 4.02 -9.56
N SER A 117 7.15 3.06 -10.21
CA SER A 117 5.87 3.26 -10.88
C SER A 117 4.87 2.18 -10.47
N LEU A 118 3.66 2.61 -10.09
CA LEU A 118 2.56 1.70 -9.78
C LEU A 118 1.79 1.38 -11.06
N VAL A 119 2.02 0.19 -11.60
CA VAL A 119 1.41 -0.28 -12.85
C VAL A 119 0.37 -1.36 -12.58
N VAL A 120 -0.71 -1.36 -13.36
CA VAL A 120 -1.69 -2.45 -13.36
C VAL A 120 -1.22 -3.50 -14.35
N VAL A 121 -1.07 -4.73 -13.87
CA VAL A 121 -0.59 -5.88 -14.65
C VAL A 121 -1.52 -7.07 -14.48
N PRO A 122 -1.54 -8.01 -15.46
CA PRO A 122 -2.20 -9.29 -15.29
C PRO A 122 -1.59 -10.08 -14.12
N ILE A 123 -2.40 -10.86 -13.42
CA ILE A 123 -1.92 -11.75 -12.35
C ILE A 123 -1.20 -12.97 -12.90
N SER A 124 -0.39 -13.60 -12.05
CA SER A 124 0.18 -14.91 -12.35
C SER A 124 -0.84 -16.05 -12.18
N GLN A 125 -0.55 -17.20 -12.78
CA GLN A 125 -1.37 -18.40 -12.62
C GLN A 125 -1.42 -18.86 -11.17
N ALA A 126 -0.31 -18.71 -10.44
CA ALA A 126 -0.24 -18.97 -9.00
C ALA A 126 -1.19 -18.06 -8.21
N ALA A 127 -1.18 -16.74 -8.48
CA ALA A 127 -2.08 -15.78 -7.84
C ALA A 127 -3.55 -16.09 -8.17
N ALA A 128 -3.88 -16.38 -9.44
CA ALA A 128 -5.22 -16.79 -9.86
C ALA A 128 -5.71 -18.06 -9.14
N ARG A 129 -4.81 -19.02 -8.86
CA ARG A 129 -5.13 -20.21 -8.06
C ARG A 129 -5.42 -19.84 -6.61
N GLN A 130 -4.61 -18.98 -5.99
CA GLN A 130 -4.83 -18.50 -4.62
C GLN A 130 -6.17 -17.77 -4.49
N ARG A 131 -6.49 -16.87 -5.43
CA ARG A 131 -7.78 -16.17 -5.50
C ARG A 131 -8.94 -17.15 -5.59
N SER A 132 -8.88 -18.12 -6.50
CA SER A 132 -9.93 -19.14 -6.62
C SER A 132 -10.05 -20.02 -5.37
N GLY A 133 -8.94 -20.29 -4.67
CA GLY A 133 -8.92 -21.04 -3.43
C GLY A 133 -9.69 -20.35 -2.29
N ARG A 134 -9.91 -19.04 -2.35
CA ARG A 134 -10.71 -18.32 -1.35
C ARG A 134 -12.18 -18.72 -1.35
N ALA A 135 -12.72 -19.15 -2.50
CA ALA A 135 -14.09 -19.67 -2.59
C ALA A 135 -14.27 -21.02 -1.87
N GLY A 136 -13.18 -21.78 -1.67
CA GLY A 136 -13.22 -23.15 -1.18
C GLY A 136 -12.96 -23.32 0.32
N ARG A 137 -12.90 -22.25 1.11
CA ARG A 137 -12.48 -22.33 2.52
C ARG A 137 -13.56 -22.85 3.46
N THR A 138 -14.81 -22.50 3.20
CA THR A 138 -15.95 -22.87 4.07
C THR A 138 -16.67 -24.11 3.53
N GLY A 139 -16.63 -24.32 2.22
CA GLY A 139 -17.31 -25.41 1.54
C GLY A 139 -17.11 -25.35 0.02
N PRO A 140 -17.86 -26.14 -0.77
CA PRO A 140 -17.80 -26.07 -2.23
C PRO A 140 -18.22 -24.69 -2.75
N GLY A 141 -17.27 -23.94 -3.30
CA GLY A 141 -17.50 -22.60 -3.86
C GLY A 141 -17.31 -22.53 -5.37
N LYS A 142 -17.61 -21.37 -5.94
CA LYS A 142 -17.44 -21.07 -7.38
C LYS A 142 -16.51 -19.86 -7.57
N CYS A 143 -15.64 -19.96 -8.57
CA CYS A 143 -14.77 -18.85 -8.97
C CYS A 143 -15.09 -18.45 -10.42
N TYR A 144 -15.48 -17.19 -10.61
CA TYR A 144 -15.78 -16.58 -11.89
C TYR A 144 -14.58 -15.77 -12.35
N ARG A 145 -13.83 -16.30 -13.32
CA ARG A 145 -12.69 -15.62 -13.95
C ARG A 145 -13.18 -14.84 -15.16
N LEU A 146 -12.90 -13.54 -15.23
CA LEU A 146 -13.35 -12.68 -16.33
C LEU A 146 -12.37 -12.66 -17.51
N TYR A 147 -11.66 -13.76 -17.71
CA TYR A 147 -10.69 -13.98 -18.77
C TYR A 147 -10.87 -15.40 -19.32
N THR A 148 -10.47 -15.61 -20.57
CA THR A 148 -10.62 -16.90 -21.24
C THR A 148 -9.63 -17.92 -20.65
N GLU A 149 -9.98 -19.20 -20.78
CA GLU A 149 -9.06 -20.28 -20.40
C GLU A 149 -7.76 -20.25 -21.20
N ALA A 150 -7.82 -19.81 -22.47
CA ALA A 150 -6.64 -19.60 -23.30
C ALA A 150 -5.71 -18.53 -22.72
N ALA A 151 -6.25 -17.39 -22.29
CA ALA A 151 -5.46 -16.33 -21.66
C ALA A 151 -4.82 -16.82 -20.34
N TYR A 152 -5.57 -17.58 -19.53
CA TYR A 152 -5.03 -18.19 -18.30
C TYR A 152 -3.83 -19.10 -18.56
N ARG A 153 -3.89 -19.93 -19.61
CA ARG A 153 -2.87 -20.94 -19.90
C ARG A 153 -1.67 -20.38 -20.66
N ASN A 154 -1.90 -19.44 -21.59
CA ASN A 154 -0.89 -19.00 -22.56
C ASN A 154 -0.36 -17.58 -22.32
N GLU A 155 -1.14 -16.68 -21.72
CA GLU A 155 -0.75 -15.27 -21.55
C GLU A 155 -0.27 -14.96 -20.13
N MET A 156 -0.84 -15.62 -19.10
CA MET A 156 -0.45 -15.41 -17.71
C MET A 156 0.83 -16.15 -17.34
N LEU A 157 1.75 -15.45 -16.66
CA LEU A 157 2.99 -16.03 -16.13
C LEU A 157 2.67 -17.13 -15.10
N PRO A 158 3.43 -18.24 -15.05
CA PRO A 158 3.18 -19.30 -14.06
C PRO A 158 3.26 -18.80 -12.61
N ASN A 159 4.29 -18.02 -12.31
CA ASN A 159 4.57 -17.46 -10.99
C ASN A 159 4.69 -15.93 -11.07
N SER A 160 4.48 -15.27 -9.94
CA SER A 160 4.71 -13.84 -9.83
C SER A 160 6.20 -13.54 -9.87
N ILE A 161 6.58 -12.43 -10.51
CA ILE A 161 7.97 -11.97 -10.54
C ILE A 161 8.40 -11.62 -9.11
N PRO A 162 9.58 -12.07 -8.64
CA PRO A 162 10.10 -11.75 -7.32
C PRO A 162 10.31 -10.25 -7.10
N GLU A 163 10.09 -9.77 -5.87
CA GLU A 163 10.23 -8.35 -5.53
C GLU A 163 11.64 -7.80 -5.77
N ILE A 164 12.69 -8.62 -5.54
CA ILE A 164 14.09 -8.24 -5.77
C ILE A 164 14.36 -7.83 -7.23
N GLN A 165 13.57 -8.34 -8.19
CA GLN A 165 13.72 -7.99 -9.60
C GLN A 165 12.93 -6.74 -10.00
N MET A 166 12.00 -6.28 -9.16
CA MET A 166 11.05 -5.22 -9.49
C MET A 166 11.25 -3.93 -8.69
N LEU A 167 11.94 -3.97 -7.56
CA LEU A 167 12.08 -2.82 -6.66
C LEU A 167 13.43 -2.12 -6.81
N ASN A 168 13.49 -0.89 -6.28
CA ASN A 168 14.75 -0.19 -6.07
C ASN A 168 15.62 -0.96 -5.05
N LEU A 169 16.87 -1.22 -5.42
CA LEU A 169 17.81 -2.00 -4.63
C LEU A 169 18.72 -1.16 -3.74
N SER A 170 18.62 0.17 -3.75
CA SER A 170 19.53 1.06 -3.00
C SER A 170 19.60 0.74 -1.50
N MET A 171 18.46 0.51 -0.84
CA MET A 171 18.45 0.10 0.56
C MET A 171 19.01 -1.32 0.77
N THR A 172 18.66 -2.26 -0.11
CA THR A 172 19.15 -3.65 -0.07
C THR A 172 20.66 -3.72 -0.24
N VAL A 173 21.20 -3.00 -1.23
CA VAL A 173 22.64 -2.90 -1.50
C VAL A 173 23.39 -2.28 -0.33
N LEU A 174 22.85 -1.21 0.27
CA LEU A 174 23.43 -0.57 1.45
C LEU A 174 23.54 -1.57 2.61
N ASN A 175 22.47 -2.33 2.88
CA ASN A 175 22.44 -3.34 3.92
C ASN A 175 23.40 -4.51 3.63
N MET A 176 23.46 -5.00 2.40
CA MET A 176 24.39 -6.07 2.00
C MET A 176 25.85 -5.63 2.18
N LYS A 177 26.18 -4.40 1.78
CA LYS A 177 27.52 -3.82 1.98
C LYS A 177 27.84 -3.65 3.46
N ALA A 178 26.86 -3.24 4.29
CA ALA A 178 27.03 -3.16 5.75
C ALA A 178 27.27 -4.53 6.40
N MET A 179 26.73 -5.61 5.83
CA MET A 179 27.01 -7.00 6.25
C MET A 179 28.39 -7.51 5.81
N GLY A 180 29.13 -6.75 4.98
CA GLY A 180 30.44 -7.13 4.47
C GLY A 180 30.40 -7.89 3.14
N ILE A 181 29.26 -7.93 2.45
CA ILE A 181 29.13 -8.53 1.13
C ILE A 181 29.58 -7.51 0.07
N ASN A 182 30.80 -7.68 -0.43
CA ASN A 182 31.37 -6.76 -1.42
C ASN A 182 31.08 -7.15 -2.86
N ASP A 183 31.03 -8.45 -3.14
CA ASP A 183 30.73 -9.00 -4.46
C ASP A 183 29.22 -9.27 -4.57
N LEU A 184 28.50 -8.27 -5.09
CA LEU A 184 27.06 -8.34 -5.27
C LEU A 184 26.67 -9.09 -6.54
N LEU A 185 27.56 -9.18 -7.54
CA LEU A 185 27.27 -9.82 -8.82
C LEU A 185 27.34 -11.34 -8.71
N ASN A 186 28.31 -11.87 -7.94
CA ASN A 186 28.42 -13.31 -7.70
C ASN A 186 27.72 -13.76 -6.41
N PHE A 187 26.89 -12.89 -5.81
CA PHE A 187 26.11 -13.27 -4.64
C PHE A 187 25.02 -14.29 -5.04
N ASP A 188 24.86 -15.34 -4.23
CA ASP A 188 23.96 -16.46 -4.49
C ASP A 188 22.49 -16.07 -4.19
N PHE A 189 21.89 -15.26 -5.06
CA PHE A 189 20.47 -14.96 -5.02
C PHE A 189 19.66 -16.16 -5.55
N MET A 190 18.55 -16.49 -4.87
CA MET A 190 17.59 -17.47 -5.39
C MET A 190 17.05 -17.07 -6.77
N ASP A 191 16.67 -15.80 -6.89
CA ASP A 191 16.32 -15.15 -8.16
C ASP A 191 17.12 -13.85 -8.27
N PRO A 192 18.16 -13.78 -9.11
CA PRO A 192 19.03 -12.62 -9.15
C PRO A 192 18.30 -11.38 -9.70
N PRO A 193 18.55 -10.18 -9.13
CA PRO A 193 18.06 -8.94 -9.71
C PRO A 193 18.72 -8.64 -11.06
N PRO A 194 18.10 -7.83 -11.93
CA PRO A 194 18.76 -7.31 -13.12
C PRO A 194 20.02 -6.53 -12.76
N GLU A 195 21.13 -6.78 -13.46
CA GLU A 195 22.41 -6.10 -13.25
C GLU A 195 22.27 -4.57 -13.34
N THR A 196 21.41 -4.09 -14.24
CA THR A 196 21.11 -2.66 -14.37
C THR A 196 20.60 -2.04 -13.08
N ASN A 197 19.73 -2.75 -12.34
CA ASN A 197 19.17 -2.23 -11.08
C ASN A 197 20.25 -2.20 -9.99
N LEU A 198 21.15 -3.18 -9.96
CA LEU A 198 22.29 -3.20 -9.04
C LEU A 198 23.26 -2.05 -9.32
N ILE A 199 23.59 -1.81 -10.59
CA ILE A 199 24.50 -0.71 -11.01
C ILE A 199 23.88 0.63 -10.63
N THR A 200 22.61 0.88 -10.97
CA THR A 200 21.94 2.13 -10.60
C THR A 200 21.86 2.33 -9.08
N ALA A 201 21.66 1.26 -8.30
CA ALA A 201 21.68 1.34 -6.84
C ALA A 201 23.07 1.71 -6.29
N LEU A 202 24.15 1.14 -6.84
CA LEU A 202 25.53 1.49 -6.48
C LEU A 202 25.84 2.95 -6.85
N GLU A 203 25.44 3.40 -8.05
CA GLU A 203 25.61 4.79 -8.49
C GLU A 203 24.86 5.77 -7.58
N GLN A 204 23.63 5.44 -7.16
CA GLN A 204 22.87 6.25 -6.21
C GLN A 204 23.56 6.35 -4.84
N LEU A 205 24.06 5.22 -4.31
CA LEU A 205 24.76 5.21 -3.03
C LEU A 205 26.11 5.94 -3.09
N TYR A 206 26.82 5.85 -4.21
CA TYR A 206 28.04 6.61 -4.46
C TYR A 206 27.75 8.12 -4.54
N ALA A 207 26.70 8.53 -5.25
CA ALA A 207 26.26 9.94 -5.31
C ALA A 207 25.85 10.47 -3.92
N LEU A 208 25.30 9.61 -3.06
CA LEU A 208 25.01 9.93 -1.66
C LEU A 208 26.26 9.91 -0.75
N GLN A 209 27.45 9.58 -1.27
CA GLN A 209 28.69 9.42 -0.51
C GLN A 209 28.61 8.31 0.56
N ALA A 210 27.66 7.39 0.40
CA ALA A 210 27.57 6.19 1.22
C ALA A 210 28.65 5.16 0.83
N LEU A 211 29.07 5.18 -0.44
CA LEU A 211 30.18 4.38 -0.97
C LEU A 211 31.34 5.28 -1.40
N ASP A 212 32.57 4.77 -1.33
CA ASP A 212 33.77 5.40 -1.89
C ASP A 212 34.03 4.98 -3.35
N ASP A 213 35.14 5.47 -3.91
CA ASP A 213 35.57 5.19 -5.29
C ASP A 213 35.88 3.69 -5.53
N GLU A 214 36.16 2.93 -4.47
CA GLU A 214 36.41 1.49 -4.52
C GLU A 214 35.11 0.68 -4.31
N GLY A 215 33.97 1.35 -4.11
CA GLY A 215 32.68 0.71 -3.84
C GLY A 215 32.58 0.11 -2.44
N LEU A 216 33.41 0.57 -1.50
CA LEU A 216 33.39 0.20 -0.09
C LEU A 216 32.57 1.20 0.73
N LEU A 217 32.06 0.74 1.87
CA LEU A 217 31.15 1.52 2.70
C LEU A 217 31.90 2.58 3.51
N THR A 218 31.55 3.85 3.29
CA THR A 218 32.16 4.99 4.00
C THR A 218 31.66 5.06 5.46
N ARG A 219 32.27 5.93 6.27
CA ARG A 219 31.76 6.20 7.63
C ARG A 219 30.33 6.75 7.61
N LEU A 220 29.99 7.55 6.59
CA LEU A 220 28.62 8.03 6.39
C LEU A 220 27.69 6.87 6.01
N GLY A 221 28.09 6.03 5.05
CA GLY A 221 27.32 4.85 4.64
C GLY A 221 27.03 3.88 5.79
N ARG A 222 28.00 3.66 6.68
CA ARG A 222 27.80 2.85 7.90
C ARG A 222 26.72 3.42 8.80
N LYS A 223 26.77 4.74 9.07
CA LYS A 223 25.72 5.41 9.84
C LYS A 223 24.36 5.32 9.14
N MET A 224 24.31 5.49 7.82
CA MET A 224 23.08 5.39 7.05
C MET A 224 22.41 4.02 7.16
N ALA A 225 23.21 2.93 7.20
CA ALA A 225 22.72 1.57 7.33
C ALA A 225 22.10 1.26 8.71
N GLU A 226 22.38 2.07 9.74
CA GLU A 226 21.77 1.91 11.06
C GLU A 226 20.33 2.43 11.11
N PHE A 227 19.95 3.31 10.17
CA PHE A 227 18.60 3.86 10.09
C PHE A 227 17.71 2.95 9.22
N PRO A 228 16.49 2.59 9.69
CA PRO A 228 15.51 1.84 8.89
C PRO A 228 14.75 2.77 7.92
N LEU A 229 15.50 3.54 7.13
CA LEU A 229 15.00 4.56 6.19
C LEU A 229 15.68 4.40 4.83
N GLU A 230 15.02 4.89 3.80
CA GLU A 230 15.63 4.97 2.46
C GLU A 230 16.91 5.82 2.49
N PRO A 231 17.97 5.45 1.74
CA PRO A 231 19.27 6.12 1.81
C PRO A 231 19.22 7.65 1.69
N PRO A 232 18.42 8.28 0.80
CA PRO A 232 18.32 9.74 0.75
C PRO A 232 17.78 10.36 2.05
N LEU A 233 16.81 9.71 2.70
CA LEU A 233 16.23 10.18 3.96
C LEU A 233 17.21 10.00 5.13
N SER A 234 17.94 8.88 5.15
CA SER A 234 19.02 8.64 6.13
C SER A 234 20.11 9.69 6.03
N LYS A 235 20.56 10.01 4.81
CA LYS A 235 21.56 11.07 4.59
C LYS A 235 21.05 12.42 5.07
N MET A 236 19.82 12.80 4.69
CA MET A 236 19.22 14.06 5.10
C MET A 236 19.16 14.19 6.63
N LEU A 237 18.83 13.11 7.34
CA LEU A 237 18.79 13.10 8.80
C LEU A 237 20.19 13.26 9.43
N ILE A 238 21.20 12.61 8.87
CA ILE A 238 22.59 12.71 9.37
C ILE A 238 23.14 14.13 9.17
N GLU A 239 23.01 14.69 7.96
CA GLU A 239 23.49 16.03 7.63
C GLU A 239 22.75 17.14 8.40
N SER A 240 21.50 16.90 8.81
CA SER A 240 20.72 17.87 9.59
C SER A 240 21.33 18.21 10.95
N VAL A 241 22.18 17.34 11.49
CA VAL A 241 22.89 17.57 12.75
C VAL A 241 23.95 18.65 12.56
N ASP A 242 24.72 18.59 11.47
CA ASP A 242 25.77 19.55 11.16
C ASP A 242 25.20 20.93 10.77
N LEU A 243 23.99 20.94 10.19
CA LEU A 243 23.25 22.16 9.84
C LEU A 243 22.42 22.75 10.99
N GLY A 244 22.31 22.05 12.13
CA GLY A 244 21.57 22.52 13.31
C GLY A 244 20.04 22.52 13.17
N CYS A 245 19.47 21.72 12.26
CA CYS A 245 18.02 21.63 11.99
C CYS A 245 17.46 20.20 12.19
N SER A 246 18.09 19.43 13.08
CA SER A 246 17.79 18.02 13.28
C SER A 246 16.40 17.75 13.86
N GLU A 247 15.85 18.64 14.70
CA GLU A 247 14.51 18.44 15.28
C GLU A 247 13.41 18.53 14.21
N GLU A 248 13.54 19.50 13.30
CA GLU A 248 12.62 19.73 12.19
C GLU A 248 12.72 18.60 11.17
N ILE A 249 13.94 18.24 10.74
CA ILE A 249 14.16 17.19 9.76
C ILE A 249 13.69 15.82 10.27
N LEU A 250 13.97 15.50 11.53
CA LEU A 250 13.47 14.29 12.18
C LEU A 250 11.93 14.19 12.11
N THR A 251 11.27 15.32 12.31
CA THR A 251 9.80 15.40 12.23
C THR A 251 9.31 15.24 10.79
N ILE A 252 9.97 15.86 9.82
CA ILE A 252 9.63 15.75 8.39
C ILE A 252 9.80 14.31 7.91
N VAL A 253 10.93 13.66 8.21
CA VAL A 253 11.21 12.26 7.85
C VAL A 253 10.15 11.33 8.44
N ALA A 254 9.81 11.50 9.72
CA ALA A 254 8.78 10.71 10.37
C ALA A 254 7.41 10.88 9.70
N MET A 255 7.06 12.11 9.31
CA MET A 255 5.80 12.40 8.61
C MET A 255 5.76 11.81 7.19
N LEU A 256 6.87 11.81 6.46
CA LEU A 256 6.97 11.18 5.13
C LEU A 256 6.76 9.67 5.21
N THR A 257 7.32 9.02 6.23
CA THR A 257 7.22 7.55 6.41
C THR A 257 5.82 7.08 6.82
N ALA A 258 5.02 7.94 7.48
CA ALA A 258 3.71 7.55 7.99
C ALA A 258 2.65 7.38 6.89
N GLN A 259 2.85 8.01 5.72
CA GLN A 259 1.95 8.04 4.55
C GLN A 259 0.53 8.57 4.85
N ASN A 260 -0.11 9.20 3.86
CA ASN A 260 -1.53 9.59 3.90
C ASN A 260 -1.99 10.34 5.17
N VAL A 261 -1.33 11.45 5.52
CA VAL A 261 -1.67 12.26 6.71
C VAL A 261 -3.03 12.94 6.57
N PHE A 262 -3.35 13.45 5.38
CA PHE A 262 -4.60 14.16 5.12
C PHE A 262 -5.71 13.20 4.69
N TYR A 263 -6.92 13.45 5.16
CA TYR A 263 -8.13 12.73 4.80
C TYR A 263 -9.06 13.65 4.01
N ARG A 264 -9.47 13.26 2.80
CA ARG A 264 -10.32 14.09 1.92
C ARG A 264 -11.60 13.35 1.54
N PRO A 265 -12.61 13.31 2.41
CA PRO A 265 -13.89 12.64 2.12
C PRO A 265 -14.65 13.36 0.99
N LYS A 266 -15.27 12.58 0.07
CA LYS A 266 -15.99 13.10 -1.11
C LYS A 266 -17.09 14.12 -0.73
N GLU A 267 -17.83 13.88 0.35
CA GLU A 267 -18.91 14.76 0.80
C GLU A 267 -18.45 16.09 1.41
N LYS A 268 -17.22 16.15 1.95
CA LYS A 268 -16.69 17.32 2.68
C LYS A 268 -15.39 17.85 2.10
N GLN A 269 -15.19 17.70 0.79
CA GLN A 269 -13.96 18.12 0.10
C GLN A 269 -13.61 19.59 0.36
N ALA A 270 -14.58 20.51 0.18
CA ALA A 270 -14.34 21.95 0.39
C ALA A 270 -13.93 22.28 1.84
N ALA A 271 -14.50 21.59 2.83
CA ALA A 271 -14.14 21.77 4.23
C ALA A 271 -12.74 21.21 4.54
N ALA A 272 -12.40 20.04 3.98
CA ALA A 272 -11.07 19.45 4.11
C ALA A 272 -9.99 20.33 3.46
N ASP A 273 -10.26 20.86 2.26
CA ASP A 273 -9.33 21.72 1.53
C ASP A 273 -9.13 23.05 2.27
N SER A 274 -10.19 23.65 2.83
CA SER A 274 -10.10 24.85 3.68
C SER A 274 -9.27 24.62 4.94
N LYS A 275 -9.39 23.46 5.58
CA LYS A 275 -8.58 23.09 6.76
C LYS A 275 -7.12 22.85 6.37
N LYS A 276 -6.86 22.14 5.27
CA LYS A 276 -5.50 21.92 4.74
C LYS A 276 -4.81 23.24 4.41
N ALA A 277 -5.51 24.19 3.80
CA ALA A 277 -4.97 25.51 3.45
C ALA A 277 -4.46 26.29 4.66
N LYS A 278 -5.00 26.06 5.87
CA LYS A 278 -4.51 26.71 7.11
C LYS A 278 -3.13 26.24 7.54
N PHE A 279 -2.72 25.05 7.13
CA PHE A 279 -1.40 24.49 7.46
C PHE A 279 -0.40 24.65 6.32
N HIS A 280 -0.85 25.09 5.14
CA HIS A 280 -0.01 25.24 3.98
C HIS A 280 1.04 26.32 4.21
N GLN A 281 2.30 25.96 3.98
CA GLN A 281 3.44 26.86 4.00
C GLN A 281 3.86 27.15 2.54
N PRO A 282 3.92 28.43 2.10
CA PRO A 282 4.35 28.78 0.75
C PRO A 282 5.75 28.27 0.39
N GLU A 283 6.60 28.05 1.39
CA GLU A 283 7.97 27.60 1.26
C GLU A 283 8.07 26.11 0.89
N GLY A 284 7.00 25.32 1.10
CA GLY A 284 6.92 23.95 0.57
C GLY A 284 6.06 22.97 1.37
N ASP A 285 5.79 21.82 0.74
CA ASP A 285 4.96 20.75 1.31
C ASP A 285 5.62 20.05 2.51
N HIS A 286 6.95 19.94 2.54
CA HIS A 286 7.66 19.38 3.70
C HIS A 286 7.46 20.24 4.96
N LEU A 287 7.46 21.57 4.82
CA LEU A 287 7.20 22.50 5.93
C LEU A 287 5.72 22.53 6.32
N THR A 288 4.82 22.26 5.37
CA THR A 288 3.41 22.00 5.66
C THR A 288 3.25 20.79 6.58
N LEU A 289 3.95 19.67 6.30
CA LEU A 289 3.92 18.49 7.18
C LEU A 289 4.46 18.78 8.58
N LEU A 290 5.54 19.56 8.68
CA LEU A 290 6.10 20.01 9.96
C LEU A 290 5.09 20.85 10.76
N THR A 291 4.41 21.78 10.10
CA THR A 291 3.38 22.65 10.71
C THR A 291 2.22 21.81 11.24
N VAL A 292 1.76 20.81 10.48
CA VAL A 292 0.70 19.88 10.90
C VAL A 292 1.11 19.11 12.16
N TYR A 293 2.32 18.55 12.18
CA TYR A 293 2.81 17.81 13.35
C TYR A 293 2.94 18.70 14.59
N ASN A 294 3.48 19.92 14.42
CA ASN A 294 3.61 20.88 15.51
C ASN A 294 2.25 21.35 16.04
N GLY A 295 1.27 21.58 15.17
CA GLY A 295 -0.11 21.89 15.57
C GLY A 295 -0.75 20.76 16.38
N TRP A 296 -0.49 19.51 16.00
CA TRP A 296 -0.96 18.34 16.74
C TRP A 296 -0.26 18.17 18.10
N LYS A 297 1.06 18.39 18.14
CA LYS A 297 1.88 18.39 19.37
C LYS A 297 1.39 19.47 20.35
N ALA A 298 1.13 20.68 19.87
CA ALA A 298 0.58 21.79 20.68
C ALA A 298 -0.82 21.45 21.24
N SER A 299 -1.61 20.68 20.48
CA SER A 299 -2.93 20.17 20.89
C SER A 299 -2.85 18.92 21.78
N LYS A 300 -1.68 18.64 22.39
CA LYS A 300 -1.42 17.50 23.28
C LYS A 300 -1.75 16.14 22.66
N PHE A 301 -1.46 15.97 21.36
CA PHE A 301 -1.70 14.72 20.63
C PHE A 301 -3.17 14.27 20.61
N SER A 302 -4.10 15.23 20.61
CA SER A 302 -5.55 14.99 20.64
C SER A 302 -6.06 14.32 19.36
N ALA A 303 -6.78 13.21 19.49
CA ALA A 303 -7.48 12.56 18.38
C ALA A 303 -8.69 13.38 17.87
N PRO A 304 -9.52 14.01 18.73
CA PRO A 304 -10.53 14.97 18.27
C PRO A 304 -9.98 16.08 17.39
N TRP A 305 -8.80 16.63 17.73
CA TRP A 305 -8.15 17.66 16.92
C TRP A 305 -7.82 17.16 15.51
N CYS A 306 -7.36 15.90 15.38
CA CYS A 306 -7.12 15.30 14.08
C CYS A 306 -8.42 15.20 13.26
N PHE A 307 -9.51 14.78 13.89
CA PHE A 307 -10.82 14.66 13.23
C PHE A 307 -11.34 16.02 12.72
N GLU A 308 -11.28 17.06 13.54
CA GLU A 308 -11.71 18.42 13.17
C GLU A 308 -10.89 19.07 12.05
N ASN A 309 -9.65 18.61 11.85
CA ASN A 309 -8.72 19.10 10.84
C ASN A 309 -8.56 18.15 9.66
N PHE A 310 -9.38 17.11 9.56
CA PHE A 310 -9.32 16.11 8.49
C PHE A 310 -7.93 15.45 8.37
N ILE A 311 -7.34 15.12 9.51
CA ILE A 311 -6.05 14.43 9.63
C ILE A 311 -6.28 13.02 10.17
N GLN A 312 -5.55 12.04 9.63
CA GLN A 312 -5.63 10.66 10.11
C GLN A 312 -4.85 10.49 11.42
N ALA A 313 -5.56 10.35 12.54
CA ALA A 313 -4.95 10.20 13.87
C ALA A 313 -3.99 9.00 13.96
N ARG A 314 -4.27 7.92 13.23
CA ARG A 314 -3.40 6.73 13.15
C ARG A 314 -2.06 7.05 12.48
N SER A 315 -2.07 7.72 11.34
CA SER A 315 -0.85 8.10 10.63
C SER A 315 -0.01 9.04 11.49
N MET A 316 -0.65 9.98 12.21
CA MET A 316 0.05 10.86 13.15
C MET A 316 0.69 10.10 14.32
N LYS A 317 -0.03 9.12 14.89
CA LYS A 317 0.53 8.26 15.94
C LYS A 317 1.71 7.43 15.44
N ARG A 318 1.60 6.86 14.23
CA ARG A 318 2.70 6.14 13.58
C ARG A 318 3.91 7.05 13.35
N ALA A 319 3.70 8.27 12.85
CA ALA A 319 4.75 9.26 12.71
C ALA A 319 5.42 9.57 14.06
N GLN A 320 4.64 9.73 15.14
CA GLN A 320 5.20 9.95 16.47
C GLN A 320 6.07 8.77 16.94
N ASP A 321 5.61 7.54 16.73
CA ASP A 321 6.35 6.34 17.11
C ASP A 321 7.65 6.19 16.31
N VAL A 322 7.61 6.41 14.99
CA VAL A 322 8.80 6.44 14.13
C VAL A 322 9.76 7.55 14.57
N ARG A 323 9.25 8.76 14.86
CA ARG A 323 10.06 9.88 15.32
C ARG A 323 10.80 9.54 16.62
N LYS A 324 10.15 8.86 17.57
CA LYS A 324 10.77 8.41 18.82
C LYS A 324 11.84 7.35 18.58
N GLN A 325 11.60 6.40 17.68
CA GLN A 325 12.57 5.38 17.31
C GLN A 325 13.81 5.99 16.67
N LEU A 326 13.61 6.88 15.70
CA LEU A 326 14.71 7.58 15.02
C LEU A 326 15.52 8.45 15.98
N LEU A 327 14.87 9.17 16.91
CA LEU A 327 15.56 9.92 17.95
C LEU A 327 16.46 9.02 18.80
N GLY A 328 15.94 7.85 19.22
CA GLY A 328 16.71 6.89 19.99
C GLY A 328 17.89 6.25 19.24
N ILE A 329 17.89 6.30 17.90
CA ILE A 329 19.05 5.91 17.08
C ILE A 329 20.03 7.08 16.97
N MET A 330 19.53 8.31 16.80
CA MET A 330 20.38 9.52 16.72
C MET A 330 21.13 9.84 18.02
N ASP A 331 20.56 9.46 19.17
CA ASP A 331 21.19 9.64 20.48
C ASP A 331 22.33 8.65 20.77
N ARG A 332 22.53 7.63 19.91
CA ARG A 332 23.60 6.61 20.03
C ARG A 332 24.86 7.03 19.27
#